data_AF-A0A1A6AKD7-F1
#
_entry.id   AF-A0A1A6AKD7-F1
#
_cell.length_a   1.000
_cell.length_b   1.000
_cell.length_c   1.000
_cell.angle_alpha   90.00
_cell.angle_beta   90.00
_cell.angle_gamma   90.00
#
_symmetry.space_group_name_H-M   'P 1'
#
loop_
_entity.id
_entity.type
_entity.pdbx_description
1 polymer ?
#
loop_
_entity_poly.entity_id
_entity_poly.type
_entity_poly.pdbx_seq_one_letter_code
_entity_poly.pdbx_strand_id
1 'polypeptide(L)' 'MVGGAPVTAEFAASIGADAYTPDAGSAAVKAKELATA' A
#
# COMPACT_ATOMS: atom_id res chain seq x y z
N MET A 1 -4.21 -0.19 -3.59
CA MET A 1 -3.05 0.10 -2.71
C MET A 1 -2.68 1.58 -2.78
N VAL A 2 -2.23 2.18 -1.68
CA VAL A 2 -1.79 3.60 -1.59
C VAL A 2 -0.49 3.71 -0.78
N GLY A 3 0.40 4.64 -1.09
CA GLY A 3 1.70 4.73 -0.41
C GLY A 3 2.54 5.92 -0.84
N GLY A 4 3.61 6.21 -0.10
CA GLY A 4 4.55 7.32 -0.33
C GLY A 4 4.83 8.16 0.92
N ALA A 5 5.89 8.98 0.89
CA ALA A 5 6.35 9.78 2.03
C ALA A 5 5.29 10.64 2.75
N PRO A 6 4.29 11.25 2.08
CA PRO A 6 3.22 11.99 2.76
C PRO A 6 2.03 11.12 3.21
N VAL A 7 2.00 9.82 2.85
CA VAL A 7 0.88 8.92 3.11
C VAL A 7 1.17 8.06 4.33
N THR A 8 0.22 7.96 5.26
CA THR A 8 0.31 7.10 6.45
C THR A 8 -0.60 5.87 6.32
N ALA A 9 -0.31 4.81 7.09
CA ALA A 9 -1.17 3.64 7.19
C ALA A 9 -2.59 3.99 7.68
N GLU A 10 -2.69 4.97 8.57
CA GLU A 10 -3.95 5.43 9.14
C GLU A 10 -4.82 6.14 8.09
N PHE A 11 -4.20 6.97 7.24
CA PHE A 11 -4.89 7.56 6.10
C PHE A 11 -5.35 6.50 5.10
N ALA A 12 -4.51 5.50 4.80
CA ALA A 12 -4.86 4.40 3.92
C ALA A 12 -6.07 3.60 4.45
N ALA A 13 -6.13 3.35 5.75
CA ALA A 13 -7.27 2.71 6.40
C ALA A 13 -8.53 3.59 6.34
N SER A 14 -8.39 4.90 6.55
CA SER A 14 -9.52 5.84 6.49
C SER A 14 -10.20 5.92 5.13
N ILE A 15 -9.47 5.66 4.03
CA ILE A 15 -10.03 5.66 2.67
C ILE A 15 -10.43 4.25 2.19
N GLY A 16 -10.26 3.22 3.03
CA GLY A 16 -10.56 1.83 2.68
C GLY A 16 -9.60 1.23 1.64
N ALA A 17 -8.33 1.63 1.64
CA ALA A 17 -7.35 1.08 0.71
C ALA A 17 -7.03 -0.40 1.02
N ASP A 18 -6.92 -1.23 -0.01
CA ASP A 18 -6.62 -2.66 0.12
C ASP A 18 -5.23 -2.95 0.71
N ALA A 19 -4.30 -2.00 0.59
CA ALA A 19 -2.97 -2.08 1.15
C ALA A 19 -2.29 -0.71 1.23
N TYR A 20 -1.42 -0.56 2.23
CA TYR A 20 -0.47 0.54 2.39
C TYR A 20 0.97 0.05 2.27
N THR A 21 1.83 0.81 1.58
CA THR A 21 3.27 0.52 1.53
C THR A 21 4.11 1.80 1.70
N PRO A 22 5.15 1.79 2.56
CA PRO A 22 5.94 2.98 2.87
C PRO A 22 6.95 3.36 1.79
N ASP A 23 7.33 2.42 0.93
CA ASP A 23 8.34 2.59 -0.12
C ASP A 23 8.01 1.79 -1.39
N ALA A 24 8.72 2.11 -2.48
CA ALA A 24 8.49 1.52 -3.80
C ALA A 24 8.88 0.03 -3.89
N GLY A 25 9.88 -0.42 -3.13
CA GLY A 25 10.29 -1.83 -3.12
C GLY A 25 9.22 -2.71 -2.47
N SER A 26 8.75 -2.29 -1.31
CA SER A 26 7.62 -2.91 -0.61
C SER A 26 6.35 -2.88 -1.45
N ALA A 27 6.13 -1.80 -2.22
CA ALA A 27 5.00 -1.69 -3.14
C ALA A 27 4.99 -2.80 -4.20
N ALA A 28 6.13 -3.07 -4.85
CA ALA A 28 6.23 -4.10 -5.88
C ALA A 28 5.95 -5.51 -5.33
N VAL A 29 6.46 -5.81 -4.12
CA VAL A 29 6.20 -7.09 -3.44
C VAL A 29 4.71 -7.23 -3.13
N LYS A 30 4.10 -6.21 -2.52
CA LYS A 30 2.68 -6.24 -2.13
C LYS A 30 1.75 -6.30 -3.34
N ALA A 31 2.09 -5.59 -4.42
CA ALA A 31 1.36 -5.63 -5.68
C ALA A 31 1.36 -7.04 -6.28
N LYS A 32 2.51 -7.74 -6.25
CA LYS A 32 2.58 -9.15 -6.69
C LYS A 32 1.67 -10.03 -5.83
N GLU A 33 1.74 -9.93 -4.51
CA GLU A 33 0.90 -10.74 -3.62
C GLU A 33 -0.59 -10.55 -3.92
N LEU A 34 -1.04 -9.29 -4.04
CA LEU A 34 -2.44 -8.95 -4.29
C LEU A 34 -2.91 -9.36 -5.70
N ALA A 35 -2.04 -9.30 -6.71
CA ALA A 35 -2.40 -9.66 -8.08
C ALA A 35 -2.51 -11.18 -8.30
N THR A 36 -1.94 -11.98 -7.39
CA THR A 36 -1.99 -13.45 -7.44
C THR A 36 -2.96 -14.07 -6.44
N ALA A 37 -3.64 -13.24 -5.65
CA ALA A 37 -4.60 -13.66 -4.63
C ALA A 37 -6.03 -13.84 -5.19
#